data_AF-A0A7C2C5A7-F1
#
_entry.id   AF-A0A7C2C5A7-F1
#
_cell.length_a   1.000
_cell.length_b   1.000
_cell.length_c   1.000
_cell.angle_alpha   90.00
_cell.angle_beta   90.00
_cell.angle_gamma   90.00
#
_symmetry.space_group_name_H-M   'P 1'
#
loop_
_entity.id
_entity.type
_entity.pdbx_description
1 polymer ?
#
loop_
_entity_poly.entity_id
_entity_poly.type
_entity_poly.pdbx_seq_one_letter_code
_entity_poly.pdbx_strand_id
1 'polypeptide(L)' 'VRQVAAQERLDLKAAEKRVKEVDRERADFFKTYYGVDWRSPELYHLTVNTARFGVEGAARLIVAAARLIAERLGSPT' A
#
# COMPACT_ATOMS: atom_id res chain seq x y z
N VAL A 1 5.50 -2.25 -11.88
CA VAL A 1 5.78 -2.05 -13.32
C VAL A 1 4.95 -2.98 -14.20
N ARG A 2 5.21 -4.31 -14.27
CA ARG A 2 4.48 -5.21 -15.18
C ARG A 2 2.95 -5.20 -15.01
N GLN A 3 2.48 -5.17 -13.76
CA GLN A 3 1.05 -5.06 -13.48
C GLN A 3 0.45 -3.75 -14.01
N VAL A 4 1.14 -2.62 -13.77
CA VAL A 4 0.74 -1.29 -14.27
C VAL A 4 0.74 -1.26 -15.80
N ALA A 5 1.77 -1.82 -16.44
CA ALA A 5 1.85 -1.94 -17.89
C ALA A 5 0.63 -2.67 -18.48
N ALA A 6 0.23 -3.79 -17.88
CA ALA A 6 -0.94 -4.54 -18.32
C ALA A 6 -2.27 -3.80 -18.05
N GLN A 7 -2.43 -3.21 -16.86
CA GLN A 7 -3.66 -2.51 -16.46
C GLN A 7 -3.90 -1.23 -17.27
N GLU A 8 -2.84 -0.45 -17.52
CA GLU A 8 -2.92 0.84 -18.21
C GLU A 8 -2.56 0.74 -19.71
N ARG A 9 -2.29 -0.47 -20.23
CA ARG A 9 -1.90 -0.72 -21.63
C ARG A 9 -0.68 0.09 -22.06
N LEU A 10 0.33 0.15 -21.21
CA LEU A 10 1.58 0.86 -21.42
C LEU A 10 2.72 -0.12 -21.78
N ASP A 11 3.72 0.37 -22.51
CA ASP A 11 5.00 -0.35 -22.58
C ASP A 11 5.72 -0.30 -21.21
N LEU A 12 6.76 -1.13 -21.04
CA LEU A 12 7.46 -1.23 -19.76
C LEU A 12 8.13 0.10 -19.34
N LYS A 13 8.66 0.88 -20.29
CA LYS A 13 9.35 2.14 -20.01
C LYS A 13 8.35 3.22 -19.57
N ALA A 14 7.22 3.31 -20.24
CA ALA A 14 6.11 4.18 -19.87
C ALA A 14 5.51 3.78 -18.52
N ALA A 15 5.35 2.49 -18.25
CA ALA A 15 4.88 2.00 -16.95
C ALA A 15 5.87 2.28 -15.81
N GLU A 16 7.18 2.20 -16.05
CA GLU A 16 8.20 2.60 -15.06
C GLU A 16 8.13 4.10 -14.75
N LYS A 17 8.02 4.93 -15.79
CA LYS A 17 7.84 6.37 -15.63
C LYS A 17 6.57 6.67 -14.83
N ARG A 18 5.46 6.02 -15.19
CA ARG A 18 4.16 6.19 -14.51
C ARG A 18 4.22 5.81 -13.04
N VAL A 19 4.84 4.69 -12.68
CA VAL A 19 5.03 4.29 -11.28
C VAL A 19 5.81 5.35 -10.51
N LYS A 20 6.93 5.84 -11.06
CA LYS A 20 7.75 6.87 -10.42
C LYS A 20 7.01 8.19 -10.23
N GLU A 21 6.19 8.58 -11.20
CA GLU A 21 5.38 9.80 -11.12
C GLU A 21 4.33 9.68 -10.02
N VAL A 22 3.56 8.59 -10.00
CA VAL A 22 2.52 8.37 -8.98
C VAL A 22 3.13 8.26 -7.58
N ASP A 23 4.27 7.58 -7.42
CA ASP A 23 4.94 7.49 -6.13
C ASP A 23 5.45 8.86 -5.65
N ARG A 24 5.91 9.71 -6.57
CA ARG A 24 6.32 11.09 -6.26
C ARG A 24 5.12 11.96 -5.87
N GLU A 25 4.04 11.90 -6.65
CA GLU A 25 2.81 12.65 -6.35
C GLU A 25 2.27 12.31 -4.95
N ARG A 26 2.29 11.03 -4.55
CA ARG A 26 1.92 10.61 -3.20
C ARG A 26 2.87 11.17 -2.15
N ALA A 27 4.17 11.05 -2.35
CA ALA A 27 5.16 11.57 -1.42
C ALA A 27 4.99 13.09 -1.20
N ASP A 28 4.83 13.84 -2.29
CA ASP A 28 4.64 15.30 -2.25
C ASP A 28 3.33 15.67 -1.56
N PHE A 29 2.24 14.93 -1.80
CA PHE A 29 0.96 15.13 -1.13
C PHE A 29 1.09 14.94 0.39
N PHE A 30 1.64 13.81 0.85
CA PHE A 30 1.78 13.55 2.28
C PHE A 30 2.72 14.52 2.98
N LYS A 31 3.83 14.87 2.32
CA LYS A 31 4.77 15.87 2.83
C LYS A 31 4.13 17.25 2.95
N THR A 32 3.38 17.68 1.93
CA THR A 32 2.79 19.03 1.87
C THR A 32 1.65 19.20 2.87
N TYR A 33 0.76 18.22 2.96
CA TYR A 33 -0.47 18.36 3.76
C TYR A 33 -0.35 17.84 5.19
N TYR A 34 0.52 16.85 5.43
CA TYR A 34 0.64 16.21 6.74
C TYR A 34 2.04 16.33 7.34
N GLY A 35 3.04 16.81 6.59
CA GLY A 35 4.41 16.96 7.09
C GLY A 35 5.11 15.62 7.39
N VAL A 36 4.59 14.51 6.87
CA VAL A 36 5.10 13.16 7.15
C VAL A 36 5.71 12.51 5.91
N ASP A 37 6.66 11.60 6.12
CA ASP A 37 7.05 10.65 5.09
C ASP A 37 6.01 9.53 5.02
N TRP A 38 5.26 9.46 3.92
CA TRP A 38 4.25 8.40 3.70
C TRP A 38 4.81 6.98 3.75
N ARG A 39 6.14 6.79 3.68
CA ARG A 39 6.77 5.47 3.81
C ARG A 39 7.05 5.07 5.25
N SER A 40 6.83 5.95 6.21
CA SER A 40 7.14 5.67 7.60
C SER A 40 6.22 4.58 8.16
N PRO A 41 6.78 3.46 8.68
CA PRO A 41 5.99 2.32 9.13
C PRO A 41 5.08 2.65 10.31
N GLU A 42 5.43 3.64 11.14
CA GLU A 42 4.62 4.10 12.27
C GLU A 42 3.28 4.73 11.86
N LEU A 43 3.11 5.12 10.59
CA LEU A 43 1.85 5.62 10.06
C LEU A 43 0.83 4.51 9.79
N TYR A 44 1.24 3.23 9.87
CA TYR A 44 0.43 2.09 9.51
C TYR A 44 0.41 1.06 10.64
N HIS A 45 -0.76 0.48 10.89
CA HIS A 45 -0.87 -0.67 11.80
C HIS A 45 -0.21 -1.94 11.23
N LEU A 46 -0.13 -2.05 9.90
CA LEU A 46 0.44 -3.18 9.19
C LEU A 46 0.95 -2.78 7.81
N THR A 47 2.18 -3.19 7.47
CA THR A 47 2.74 -3.09 6.12
C THR A 47 2.99 -4.50 5.56
N VAL A 48 2.51 -4.79 4.35
CA VAL A 48 2.58 -6.13 3.75
C VAL A 48 3.33 -6.12 2.42
N ASN A 49 4.30 -7.03 2.26
CA ASN A 49 4.98 -7.24 0.99
C ASN A 49 4.18 -8.19 0.08
N THR A 50 3.35 -7.62 -0.79
CA THR A 50 2.49 -8.38 -1.71
C THR A 50 3.27 -9.21 -2.75
N ALA A 51 4.55 -8.91 -3.02
CA ALA A 51 5.36 -9.73 -3.91
C ALA A 51 5.68 -11.12 -3.33
N ARG A 52 5.65 -11.26 -1.99
CA ARG A 52 5.87 -12.55 -1.31
C ARG A 52 4.58 -13.27 -0.98
N PHE A 53 3.56 -12.53 -0.55
CA PHE A 53 2.30 -13.13 -0.08
C PHE A 53 1.23 -13.25 -1.18
N GLY A 54 1.41 -12.57 -2.31
CA GLY A 54 0.34 -12.38 -3.30
C GLY A 54 -0.84 -11.57 -2.72
N VAL A 55 -1.85 -11.33 -3.56
CA VAL A 55 -3.05 -10.59 -3.16
C VAL A 55 -3.83 -11.35 -2.09
N GLU A 56 -4.06 -12.65 -2.29
CA GLU A 56 -4.81 -13.48 -1.35
C GLU A 56 -4.14 -13.61 0.03
N GLY A 57 -2.82 -13.79 0.06
CA GLY A 57 -2.08 -13.84 1.31
C GLY A 57 -2.11 -12.51 2.05
N ALA A 58 -1.95 -11.39 1.32
CA ALA A 58 -2.05 -10.07 1.91
C ALA A 58 -3.45 -9.78 2.48
N ALA A 59 -4.51 -10.16 1.77
CA ALA A 59 -5.89 -10.00 2.25
C ALA A 59 -6.12 -10.77 3.56
N ARG A 60 -5.65 -12.03 3.66
CA ARG A 60 -5.75 -12.81 4.89
C ARG A 60 -4.99 -12.18 6.06
N LEU A 61 -3.80 -11.62 5.82
CA LEU A 61 -3.02 -10.93 6.86
C LEU A 61 -3.75 -9.69 7.37
N ILE A 62 -4.35 -8.90 6.47
CA ILE A 62 -5.12 -7.70 6.84
C ILE A 62 -6.34 -8.08 7.68
N VAL A 63 -7.11 -9.10 7.26
CA VAL A 63 -8.27 -9.58 8.02
C VAL A 63 -7.86 -10.09 9.41
N ALA A 64 -6.77 -10.84 9.50
CA ALA A 64 -6.27 -11.33 10.79
C ALA A 64 -5.86 -10.17 11.72
N ALA A 65 -5.13 -9.17 11.21
CA ALA A 65 -4.75 -7.99 11.99
C ALA A 65 -5.97 -7.18 12.45
N ALA A 66 -6.97 -7.00 11.58
CA ALA A 66 -8.20 -6.29 11.93
C ALA A 66 -8.98 -6.96 13.06
N ARG A 67 -9.06 -8.30 13.07
CA ARG A 67 -9.70 -9.06 14.16
C ARG A 67 -8.98 -8.88 15.49
N LEU A 68 -7.65 -8.98 15.51
CA LEU A 68 -6.86 -8.76 16.73
C LEU A 68 -7.05 -7.35 17.29
N ILE A 69 -7.16 -6.34 16.42
CA ILE A 69 -7.45 -4.96 16.83
C ILE A 69 -8.86 -4.86 17.42
N ALA A 70 -9.87 -5.45 16.78
CA ALA A 70 -11.25 -5.42 17.25
C ALA A 70 -11.41 -6.12 18.63
N GLU A 71 -10.81 -7.29 18.80
CA GLU A 71 -10.78 -8.05 20.06
C GLU A 71 -10.17 -7.22 21.19
N ARG A 72 -9.06 -6.53 20.93
CA ARG A 72 -8.39 -5.66 21.91
C ARG A 72 -9.20 -4.41 22.27
N LEU A 73 -10.05 -3.92 21.37
CA LEU A 73 -10.91 -2.75 21.61
C LEU A 73 -12.25 -3.11 22.27
N GLY A 74 -12.52 -4.40 22.50
CA GLY A 74 -13.74 -4.85 23.18
C GLY A 74 -15.02 -4.67 22.36
N SER A 75 -14.91 -4.42 21.05
CA SER A 75 -16.05 -4.39 20.14
C SER A 75 -16.27 -5.80 19.56
N PRO A 76 -17.40 -6.48 19.86
CA PRO A 76 -17.73 -7.72 19.19
C PRO A 76 -18.09 -7.42 17.74
N THR A 77 -17.38 -8.06 16.81
CA THR A 77 -17.71 -8.12 15.37
C THR A 77 -18.99 -8.89 15.11
#